data_AF-A0A413LPE2-F1
#
_entry.id   AF-A0A413LPE2-F1
#
_cell.length_a   1.000
_cell.length_b   1.000
_cell.length_c   1.000
_cell.angle_alpha   90.00
_cell.angle_beta   90.00
_cell.angle_gamma   90.00
#
_symmetry.space_group_name_H-M   'P 1'
#
loop_
_entity.id
_entity.type
_entity.pdbx_description
1 polymer ?
#
loop_
_entity_poly.entity_id
_entity_poly.type
_entity_poly.pdbx_seq_one_letter_code
_entity_poly.pdbx_strand_id
1 'polypeptide(L)'
;MADEMKRATGLLVIEVVNSNPNGDPDREADPRQRPNGCGEISPVSFKRKVRDLLDDPTSPFFESLPEKIRLNQDHYRILEHRGRDRTAITKEMTSGGKLADFDQEEFLKSEFVRKYWDARVFGNTFLEKDGNKGYIKTGVVQFGVGISISPVNIIRQTNTNKAGVQEGKNAGMAPLAFRVVEHGVYCMPFFVNPNYAKKSGCTADDIELLKLLIPQAYDMNRSAIRPDVRLRHAWYIEHKNLLGSCPDYMLLDALTPERIGNVSEPSENWHDYKDKTELPEELLHKVAGIVDLVCL
;
A
#
# COMPACT_ATOMS: atom_id res chain seq x y z
N MET A 1 -13.42 5.67 -27.92
CA MET A 1 -13.33 6.40 -26.63
C MET A 1 -13.31 5.38 -25.49
N ALA A 2 -12.41 4.41 -25.58
CA ALA A 2 -12.23 3.36 -24.60
C ALA A 2 -10.85 3.59 -23.97
N ASP A 3 -10.76 3.38 -22.66
CA ASP A 3 -9.52 3.35 -21.87
C ASP A 3 -8.95 4.67 -21.33
N GLU A 4 -9.80 5.63 -20.95
CA GLU A 4 -9.34 6.77 -20.15
C GLU A 4 -9.46 6.45 -18.65
N MET A 5 -8.32 6.36 -17.97
CA MET A 5 -8.23 6.18 -16.51
C MET A 5 -8.99 7.30 -15.79
N LYS A 6 -9.96 6.93 -14.95
CA LYS A 6 -10.73 7.89 -14.16
C LYS A 6 -10.04 8.23 -12.84
N ARG A 7 -10.34 9.41 -12.31
CA ARG A 7 -9.99 9.75 -10.93
C ARG A 7 -10.75 8.80 -10.00
N ALA A 8 -10.07 8.29 -8.98
CA ALA A 8 -10.70 7.48 -7.95
C ALA A 8 -10.23 7.90 -6.55
N THR A 9 -11.14 7.74 -5.61
CA THR A 9 -10.89 7.83 -4.16
C THR A 9 -11.04 6.43 -3.60
N GLY A 10 -10.17 6.04 -2.68
CA GLY A 10 -10.27 4.76 -2.02
C GLY A 10 -9.98 4.84 -0.53
N LEU A 11 -10.49 3.86 0.19
CA LEU A 11 -10.36 3.73 1.64
C LEU A 11 -10.12 2.28 2.00
N LEU A 12 -8.99 2.01 2.64
CA LEU A 12 -8.73 0.71 3.25
C LEU A 12 -9.16 0.77 4.71
N VAL A 13 -9.99 -0.19 5.11
CA VAL A 13 -10.36 -0.45 6.50
C VAL A 13 -9.62 -1.70 6.96
N ILE A 14 -8.62 -1.50 7.81
CA ILE A 14 -7.67 -2.55 8.22
C ILE A 14 -7.89 -2.85 9.69
N GLU A 15 -8.31 -4.06 10.01
CA GLU A 15 -8.36 -4.57 11.38
C GLU A 15 -7.03 -5.26 11.73
N VAL A 16 -6.52 -4.98 12.91
CA VAL A 16 -5.30 -5.57 13.45
C VAL A 16 -5.68 -6.30 14.74
N VAL A 17 -5.30 -7.58 14.84
CA VAL A 17 -5.54 -8.40 16.04
C VAL A 17 -4.23 -9.04 16.48
N ASN A 18 -3.79 -8.75 17.70
CA ASN A 18 -2.54 -9.28 18.28
C ASN A 18 -1.35 -9.28 17.30
N SER A 19 -1.22 -8.19 16.54
CA SER A 19 -0.29 -8.09 15.42
C SER A 19 0.42 -6.74 15.36
N ASN A 20 1.57 -6.70 14.69
CA ASN A 20 2.31 -5.48 14.39
C ASN A 20 2.12 -5.11 12.90
N PRO A 21 1.22 -4.15 12.58
CA PRO A 21 0.94 -3.76 11.20
C PRO A 21 2.05 -2.87 10.62
N ASN A 22 2.81 -2.17 11.45
CA ASN A 22 3.94 -1.35 11.03
C ASN A 22 4.87 -1.10 12.22
N GLY A 23 6.01 -1.79 12.26
CA GLY A 23 7.05 -1.52 13.25
C GLY A 23 7.71 -0.15 13.01
N ASP A 24 8.08 0.50 14.10
CA ASP A 24 8.79 1.78 14.12
C ASP A 24 10.30 1.54 14.35
N PRO A 25 11.17 1.74 13.34
CA PRO A 25 12.60 1.53 13.48
C PRO A 25 13.23 2.43 14.56
N ASP A 26 12.62 3.59 14.83
CA ASP A 26 13.12 4.55 15.83
C ASP A 26 12.65 4.21 17.25
N ARG A 27 11.74 3.23 17.40
CA ARG A 27 11.22 2.75 18.68
C ARG A 27 11.34 1.23 18.81
N GLU A 28 12.52 0.72 18.45
CA GLU A 28 12.87 -0.70 18.60
C GLU A 28 11.85 -1.67 17.94
N ALA A 29 11.25 -1.25 16.81
CA ALA A 29 10.22 -1.98 16.08
C ALA A 29 8.87 -2.17 16.80
N ASP A 30 8.58 -1.39 17.86
CA ASP A 30 7.21 -1.28 18.38
C ASP A 30 6.23 -0.86 17.28
N PRO A 31 4.95 -1.27 17.35
CA PRO A 31 3.93 -0.71 16.47
C PRO A 31 3.96 0.82 16.50
N ARG A 32 3.97 1.46 15.31
CA ARG A 32 3.96 2.92 15.20
C ARG A 32 2.73 3.51 15.91
N GLN A 33 2.96 4.52 16.73
CA GLN A 33 1.92 5.19 17.53
C GLN A 33 2.18 6.71 17.62
N ARG A 34 1.10 7.48 17.42
CA ARG A 34 1.08 8.93 17.54
C ARG A 34 1.04 9.39 18.99
N PRO A 35 1.37 10.66 19.30
CA PRO A 35 1.31 11.18 20.67
C PRO A 35 -0.06 11.07 21.34
N ASN A 36 -1.15 11.06 20.57
CA ASN A 36 -2.52 10.88 21.06
C ASN A 36 -2.91 9.40 21.28
N GLY A 37 -1.98 8.46 21.13
CA GLY A 37 -2.22 7.03 21.32
C GLY A 37 -2.76 6.29 20.10
N CYS A 38 -3.21 7.00 19.05
CA CYS A 38 -3.65 6.36 17.80
C CYS A 38 -2.46 5.67 17.11
N GLY A 39 -2.68 4.44 16.66
CA GLY A 39 -1.74 3.71 15.85
C GLY A 39 -1.58 4.32 14.46
N GLU A 40 -0.44 4.04 13.84
CA GLU A 40 -0.13 4.50 12.49
C GLU A 40 0.35 3.37 11.57
N ILE A 41 -0.08 3.38 10.32
CA ILE A 41 0.47 2.57 9.23
C ILE A 41 0.95 3.52 8.14
N SER A 42 2.26 3.52 7.88
CA SER A 42 2.83 4.38 6.85
C SER A 42 2.43 3.91 5.44
N PRO A 43 2.25 4.83 4.48
CA PRO A 43 1.92 4.46 3.11
C PRO A 43 3.01 3.62 2.46
N VAL A 44 4.28 3.83 2.82
CA VAL A 44 5.42 3.03 2.32
C VAL A 44 5.35 1.58 2.79
N SER A 45 4.86 1.31 4.01
CA SER A 45 4.66 -0.04 4.53
C SER A 45 3.57 -0.80 3.78
N PHE A 46 2.49 -0.11 3.38
CA PHE A 46 1.44 -0.73 2.57
C PHE A 46 1.92 -0.96 1.13
N LYS A 47 2.50 0.06 0.48
CA LYS A 47 3.07 -0.06 -0.87
C LYS A 47 4.11 -1.19 -0.97
N ARG A 48 4.92 -1.40 0.07
CA ARG A 48 5.86 -2.53 0.13
C ARG A 48 5.15 -3.88 0.01
N LYS A 49 4.09 -4.13 0.78
CA LYS A 49 3.37 -5.41 0.74
C LYS A 49 2.77 -5.71 -0.62
N VAL A 50 2.24 -4.66 -1.27
CA VAL A 50 1.70 -4.75 -2.63
C VAL A 50 2.80 -5.09 -3.64
N ARG A 51 4.01 -4.52 -3.50
CA ARG A 51 5.16 -4.87 -4.35
C ARG A 51 5.66 -6.29 -4.12
N ASP A 52 5.75 -6.70 -2.85
CA ASP A 52 6.26 -8.02 -2.45
C ASP A 52 5.41 -9.16 -3.11
N LEU A 53 4.14 -8.91 -3.49
CA LEU A 53 3.29 -9.84 -4.26
C LEU A 53 3.72 -10.08 -5.71
N LEU A 54 4.45 -9.13 -6.31
CA LEU A 54 4.92 -9.19 -7.70
C LEU A 54 6.41 -9.55 -7.81
N ASP A 55 7.13 -9.61 -6.69
CA ASP A 55 8.57 -9.87 -6.66
C ASP A 55 8.93 -11.28 -7.14
N ASP A 56 8.04 -12.25 -6.94
CA ASP A 56 8.21 -13.64 -7.39
C ASP A 56 7.13 -14.02 -8.43
N PRO A 57 7.48 -14.05 -9.73
CA PRO A 57 6.59 -14.47 -10.81
C PRO A 57 6.17 -15.94 -10.76
N THR A 58 6.84 -16.76 -9.94
CA THR A 58 6.52 -18.18 -9.73
C THR A 58 5.65 -18.40 -8.49
N SER A 59 5.29 -17.34 -7.77
CA SER A 59 4.41 -17.45 -6.61
C SER A 59 3.00 -17.87 -7.03
N PRO A 60 2.27 -18.67 -6.20
CA PRO A 60 0.90 -19.06 -6.49
C PRO A 60 -0.03 -17.87 -6.74
N PHE A 61 0.23 -16.74 -6.08
CA PHE A 61 -0.53 -15.52 -6.32
C PHE A 61 -0.29 -15.00 -7.75
N PHE A 62 0.96 -14.84 -8.18
CA PHE A 62 1.26 -14.36 -9.53
C PHE A 62 0.70 -15.29 -10.62
N GLU A 63 0.75 -16.61 -10.40
CA GLU A 63 0.16 -17.60 -11.31
C GLU A 63 -1.37 -17.52 -11.39
N SER A 64 -2.04 -16.98 -10.36
CA SER A 64 -3.49 -16.77 -10.37
C SER A 64 -3.93 -15.49 -11.09
N LEU A 65 -2.99 -14.60 -11.44
CA LEU A 65 -3.28 -13.37 -12.17
C LEU A 65 -3.79 -13.65 -13.60
N PRO A 66 -4.53 -12.71 -14.21
CA PRO A 66 -4.99 -12.81 -15.59
C PRO A 66 -3.85 -13.14 -16.56
N GLU A 67 -4.15 -13.95 -17.58
CA GLU A 67 -3.16 -14.42 -18.56
C GLU A 67 -2.38 -13.27 -19.23
N LYS A 68 -3.06 -12.16 -19.52
CA LYS A 68 -2.45 -10.93 -20.06
C LYS A 68 -1.28 -10.42 -19.20
N ILE A 69 -1.37 -10.55 -17.88
CA ILE A 69 -0.33 -10.10 -16.95
C ILE A 69 0.79 -11.14 -16.91
N ARG A 70 0.45 -12.42 -16.77
CA ARG A 70 1.43 -13.52 -16.70
C ARG A 70 2.31 -13.61 -17.94
N LEU A 71 1.73 -13.46 -19.13
CA LEU A 71 2.48 -13.47 -20.39
C LEU A 71 3.40 -12.25 -20.58
N ASN A 72 3.19 -11.19 -19.78
CA ASN A 72 3.95 -9.94 -19.86
C ASN A 72 4.67 -9.63 -18.54
N GLN A 73 5.13 -10.64 -17.80
CA GLN A 73 5.76 -10.48 -16.48
C GLN A 73 6.90 -9.43 -16.43
N ASP A 74 7.66 -9.29 -17.53
CA ASP A 74 8.74 -8.30 -17.62
C ASP A 74 8.25 -6.85 -17.59
N HIS A 75 6.96 -6.62 -17.84
CA HIS A 75 6.30 -5.30 -17.76
C HIS A 75 5.91 -4.90 -16.34
N TYR A 76 5.94 -5.85 -15.40
CA TYR A 76 5.41 -5.72 -14.04
C TYR A 76 6.47 -5.90 -12.95
N ARG A 77 7.74 -5.68 -13.28
CA ARG A 77 8.83 -5.77 -12.31
C ARG A 77 8.78 -4.62 -11.30
N ILE A 78 9.46 -4.81 -10.16
CA ILE A 78 9.51 -3.85 -9.06
C ILE A 78 10.84 -3.08 -9.05
N LEU A 79 10.76 -1.75 -9.11
CA LEU A 79 11.90 -0.83 -9.05
C LEU A 79 12.55 -0.78 -7.68
N GLU A 80 11.74 -0.84 -6.62
CA GLU A 80 12.20 -0.83 -5.22
C GLU A 80 12.70 -2.22 -4.72
N HIS A 81 12.94 -3.16 -5.63
CA HIS A 81 13.45 -4.50 -5.30
C HIS A 81 14.82 -4.43 -4.57
N ARG A 82 15.05 -5.38 -3.66
CA ARG A 82 16.32 -5.47 -2.90
C ARG A 82 17.49 -5.83 -3.84
N GLY A 83 18.64 -5.21 -3.64
CA GLY A 83 19.82 -5.47 -4.47
C GLY A 83 19.74 -4.94 -5.91
N ARG A 84 18.82 -4.00 -6.18
CA ARG A 84 18.70 -3.34 -7.49
C ARG A 84 20.02 -2.74 -7.98
N ASP A 85 20.32 -2.95 -9.26
CA ASP A 85 21.46 -2.32 -9.93
C ASP A 85 21.08 -0.91 -10.40
N ARG A 86 21.61 0.08 -9.70
CA ARG A 86 21.35 1.49 -9.99
C ARG A 86 21.85 1.91 -11.36
N THR A 87 23.00 1.42 -11.79
CA THR A 87 23.61 1.78 -13.07
C THR A 87 22.81 1.20 -14.24
N ALA A 88 22.35 -0.05 -14.10
CA ALA A 88 21.45 -0.66 -15.10
C ALA A 88 20.13 0.11 -15.21
N ILE A 89 19.50 0.44 -14.08
CA ILE A 89 18.26 1.22 -14.03
C ILE A 89 18.45 2.60 -14.69
N THR A 90 19.55 3.30 -14.39
CA THR A 90 19.87 4.59 -15.01
C THR A 90 19.97 4.46 -16.53
N LYS A 91 20.64 3.42 -17.04
CA LYS A 91 20.76 3.18 -18.49
C LYS A 91 19.41 2.87 -19.14
N GLU A 92 18.57 2.08 -18.48
CA GLU A 92 17.20 1.78 -18.93
C GLU A 92 16.33 3.05 -18.98
N MET A 93 16.55 3.97 -18.04
CA MET A 93 15.79 5.22 -17.90
C MET A 93 16.19 6.28 -18.92
N THR A 94 17.48 6.40 -19.24
CA THR A 94 18.00 7.35 -20.23
C THR A 94 18.02 6.79 -21.65
N SER A 95 17.56 5.56 -21.85
CA SER A 95 17.70 4.82 -23.12
C SER A 95 19.16 4.78 -23.63
N GLY A 96 20.13 4.73 -22.71
CA GLY A 96 21.57 4.77 -23.00
C GLY A 96 22.16 6.17 -23.20
N GLY A 97 21.36 7.23 -23.08
CA GLY A 97 21.80 8.63 -23.11
C GLY A 97 22.37 9.13 -21.77
N LYS A 98 22.63 10.44 -21.70
CA LYS A 98 23.13 11.10 -20.48
C LYS A 98 21.98 11.48 -19.56
N LEU A 99 22.17 11.33 -18.25
CA LEU A 99 21.14 11.63 -17.25
C LEU A 99 20.79 13.14 -17.16
N ALA A 100 21.64 14.03 -17.67
CA ALA A 100 21.37 15.47 -17.73
C ALA A 100 20.38 15.82 -18.86
N ASP A 101 20.35 15.02 -19.92
CA ASP A 101 19.55 15.24 -21.11
C ASP A 101 18.20 14.52 -20.90
N PHE A 102 17.17 15.28 -20.55
CA PHE A 102 15.84 14.75 -20.30
C PHE A 102 14.90 15.11 -21.44
N ASP A 103 14.30 14.09 -22.04
CA ASP A 103 13.15 14.21 -22.92
C ASP A 103 11.98 13.36 -22.39
N GLN A 104 10.80 13.95 -22.35
CA GLN A 104 9.62 13.29 -21.79
C GLN A 104 9.10 12.17 -22.69
N GLU A 105 9.16 12.33 -24.02
CA GLU A 105 8.66 11.31 -24.94
C GLU A 105 9.60 10.10 -24.99
N GLU A 106 10.91 10.33 -25.00
CA GLU A 106 11.92 9.26 -24.91
C GLU A 106 11.82 8.53 -23.57
N PHE A 107 11.66 9.24 -22.45
CA PHE A 107 11.44 8.63 -21.15
C PHE A 107 10.20 7.71 -21.14
N LEU A 108 9.08 8.14 -21.71
CA LEU A 108 7.86 7.33 -21.77
C LEU A 108 8.02 6.07 -22.64
N LYS A 109 8.92 6.09 -23.63
CA LYS A 109 9.25 4.95 -24.50
C LYS A 109 10.40 4.09 -23.96
N SER A 110 11.01 4.50 -22.85
CA SER A 110 12.18 3.84 -22.28
C SER A 110 11.89 2.43 -21.76
N GLU A 111 12.94 1.61 -21.67
CA GLU A 111 12.84 0.29 -21.04
C GLU A 111 12.39 0.42 -19.58
N PHE A 112 12.84 1.45 -18.87
CA PHE A 112 12.45 1.73 -17.49
C PHE A 112 10.94 1.83 -17.32
N VAL A 113 10.28 2.68 -18.12
CA VAL A 113 8.82 2.87 -18.03
C VAL A 113 8.10 1.59 -18.42
N ARG A 114 8.59 0.87 -19.44
CA ARG A 114 8.03 -0.43 -19.82
C ARG A 114 8.17 -1.46 -18.70
N LYS A 115 9.27 -1.49 -17.97
CA LYS A 115 9.62 -2.61 -17.08
C LYS A 115 9.05 -2.49 -15.67
N TYR A 116 9.01 -1.27 -15.12
CA TYR A 116 8.75 -1.06 -13.70
C TYR A 116 7.33 -0.58 -13.40
N TRP A 117 6.45 -1.51 -13.00
CA TRP A 117 5.05 -1.20 -12.68
C TRP A 117 4.92 -0.25 -11.49
N ASP A 118 5.68 -0.48 -10.42
CA ASP A 118 5.58 0.36 -9.22
C ASP A 118 6.12 1.78 -9.46
N ALA A 119 7.05 1.96 -10.40
CA ALA A 119 7.51 3.27 -10.84
C ALA A 119 6.42 4.05 -11.60
N ARG A 120 5.63 3.36 -12.43
CA ARG A 120 4.47 3.96 -13.12
C ARG A 120 3.38 4.32 -12.11
N VAL A 121 3.02 3.40 -11.22
CA VAL A 121 1.89 3.54 -10.29
C VAL A 121 2.21 4.46 -9.12
N PHE A 122 3.30 4.21 -8.39
CA PHE A 122 3.66 4.93 -7.16
C PHE A 122 4.66 6.06 -7.38
N GLY A 123 5.22 6.15 -8.59
CA GLY A 123 6.24 7.13 -8.94
C GLY A 123 7.63 6.66 -8.59
N ASN A 124 8.61 7.48 -8.94
CA ASN A 124 10.00 7.23 -8.61
C ASN A 124 10.68 8.53 -8.17
N THR A 125 11.56 8.43 -7.19
CA THR A 125 12.45 9.51 -6.74
C THR A 125 13.90 9.19 -7.06
N PHE A 126 14.10 8.31 -8.04
CA PHE A 126 15.40 7.76 -8.36
C PHE A 126 16.18 8.82 -9.16
N LEU A 127 17.08 9.53 -8.49
CA LEU A 127 17.98 10.49 -9.10
C LEU A 127 19.40 10.16 -8.65
N GLU A 128 20.30 9.93 -9.60
CA GLU A 128 21.73 9.92 -9.31
C GLU A 128 22.27 11.36 -9.27
N LYS A 129 23.47 11.53 -8.72
CA LYS A 129 24.17 12.82 -8.72
C LYS A 129 24.27 13.32 -10.18
N ASP A 130 23.97 14.59 -10.40
CA ASP A 130 23.96 15.25 -11.72
C ASP A 130 22.82 14.84 -12.67
N GLY A 131 21.83 14.09 -12.19
CA GLY A 131 20.65 13.75 -12.97
C GLY A 131 19.62 14.87 -13.12
N ASN A 132 18.94 14.90 -14.26
CA ASN A 132 17.87 15.86 -14.52
C ASN A 132 16.63 15.53 -13.66
N LYS A 133 16.09 16.53 -12.96
CA LYS A 133 14.90 16.37 -12.10
C LYS A 133 13.66 15.91 -12.87
N GLY A 134 13.63 16.03 -14.19
CA GLY A 134 12.57 15.52 -15.06
C GLY A 134 12.33 14.01 -14.89
N TYR A 135 13.34 13.24 -14.49
CA TYR A 135 13.20 11.79 -14.23
C TYR A 135 12.44 11.46 -12.93
N ILE A 136 12.39 12.39 -11.97
CA ILE A 136 11.59 12.24 -10.74
C ILE A 136 10.12 12.38 -11.10
N LYS A 137 9.34 11.32 -10.90
CA LYS A 137 7.91 11.30 -11.23
C LYS A 137 7.07 11.06 -9.98
N THR A 138 6.10 11.94 -9.76
CA THR A 138 4.96 11.63 -8.89
C THR A 138 4.14 10.51 -9.52
N GLY A 139 3.87 9.47 -8.74
CA GLY A 139 3.00 8.38 -9.17
C GLY A 139 1.54 8.79 -9.29
N VAL A 140 0.80 8.04 -10.10
CA VAL A 140 -0.66 8.17 -10.23
C VAL A 140 -1.38 7.86 -8.92
N VAL A 141 -0.86 6.92 -8.13
CA VAL A 141 -1.51 6.47 -6.89
C VAL A 141 -0.76 6.94 -5.66
N GLN A 142 -1.47 7.64 -4.78
CA GLN A 142 -0.95 8.11 -3.51
C GLN A 142 -1.77 7.52 -2.35
N PHE A 143 -1.12 6.69 -1.55
CA PHE A 143 -1.64 6.25 -0.26
C PHE A 143 -1.36 7.31 0.79
N GLY A 144 -2.36 7.62 1.60
CA GLY A 144 -2.23 8.40 2.82
C GLY A 144 -1.70 7.54 3.97
N VAL A 145 -1.59 8.18 5.12
CA VAL A 145 -1.25 7.49 6.37
C VAL A 145 -2.50 6.79 6.89
N GLY A 146 -2.37 5.51 7.22
CA GLY A 146 -3.41 4.76 7.91
C GLY A 146 -3.42 5.12 9.38
N ILE A 147 -4.54 5.62 9.89
CA ILE A 147 -4.67 6.02 11.31
C ILE A 147 -5.75 5.18 11.96
N SER A 148 -5.49 4.69 13.17
CA SER A 148 -6.52 3.98 13.93
C SER A 148 -7.62 4.93 14.41
N ILE A 149 -8.88 4.49 14.34
CA ILE A 149 -10.05 5.27 14.75
C ILE A 149 -9.97 5.65 16.24
N SER A 150 -9.47 4.72 17.07
CA SER A 150 -9.25 4.90 18.51
C SER A 150 -7.78 4.68 18.85
N PRO A 151 -7.30 5.12 20.03
CA PRO A 151 -5.98 4.74 20.53
C PRO A 151 -5.78 3.22 20.53
N VAL A 152 -4.54 2.77 20.41
CA VAL A 152 -4.21 1.33 20.42
C VAL A 152 -3.47 0.94 21.68
N ASN A 153 -3.76 -0.24 22.22
CA ASN A 153 -2.96 -0.82 23.29
C ASN A 153 -1.83 -1.69 22.71
N ILE A 154 -0.60 -1.46 23.16
CA ILE A 154 0.58 -2.18 22.69
C ILE A 154 1.08 -3.11 23.79
N ILE A 155 0.98 -4.42 23.55
CA ILE A 155 1.55 -5.46 24.40
C ILE A 155 3.00 -5.73 24.01
N ARG A 156 3.84 -5.96 25.03
CA ARG A 156 5.22 -6.40 24.88
C ARG A 156 5.45 -7.66 25.72
N GLN A 157 5.84 -8.76 25.07
CA GLN A 157 6.13 -10.04 25.71
C GLN A 157 7.50 -10.57 25.33
N THR A 158 8.11 -11.33 26.24
CA THR A 158 9.40 -11.99 26.04
C THR A 158 9.19 -13.33 25.34
N ASN A 159 9.84 -13.51 24.20
CA ASN A 159 9.87 -14.79 23.53
C ASN A 159 10.96 -15.69 24.13
N THR A 160 10.70 -17.00 24.17
CA THR A 160 11.70 -18.01 24.54
C THR A 160 12.17 -18.73 23.28
N ASN A 161 13.47 -19.00 23.18
CA ASN A 161 14.07 -19.77 22.09
C ASN A 161 14.69 -21.06 22.66
N LYS A 162 14.45 -22.19 21.99
CA LYS A 162 15.00 -23.50 22.39
C LYS A 162 16.49 -23.62 22.10
N ALA A 163 17.01 -22.94 21.09
CA ALA A 163 18.45 -22.85 20.89
C ALA A 163 19.00 -21.74 21.79
N GLY A 164 20.01 -22.03 22.60
CA GLY A 164 20.72 -20.99 23.33
C GLY A 164 21.38 -20.03 22.36
N VAL A 165 21.06 -18.74 22.49
CA VAL A 165 21.73 -17.67 21.74
C VAL A 165 23.11 -17.33 22.32
N GLN A 166 23.50 -17.98 23.42
CA GLN A 166 24.81 -17.86 24.08
C GLN A 166 25.48 -19.24 24.13
N GLU A 167 26.79 -19.25 23.91
CA GLU A 167 27.62 -20.46 23.97
C GLU A 167 27.44 -21.16 25.33
N GLY A 168 27.07 -22.44 25.32
CA GLY A 168 26.85 -23.25 26.53
C GLY A 168 25.47 -23.17 27.18
N LYS A 169 24.47 -22.46 26.60
CA LYS A 169 23.08 -22.47 27.09
C LYS A 169 22.16 -23.34 26.23
N ASN A 170 21.24 -24.06 26.88
CA ASN A 170 20.21 -24.89 26.24
C ASN A 170 18.89 -24.15 25.97
N ALA A 171 18.83 -22.84 26.23
CA ALA A 171 17.71 -21.97 25.92
C ALA A 171 18.16 -20.50 25.88
N GLY A 172 17.51 -19.70 25.04
CA GLY A 172 17.66 -18.26 24.94
C GLY A 172 16.37 -17.52 25.26
N MET A 173 16.46 -16.26 25.65
CA MET A 173 15.31 -15.36 25.74
C MET A 173 15.52 -14.21 24.78
N ALA A 174 14.44 -13.76 24.15
CA ALA A 174 14.38 -12.52 23.39
C ALA A 174 13.42 -11.57 24.14
N PRO A 175 13.95 -10.79 25.11
CA PRO A 175 13.13 -9.92 25.94
C PRO A 175 12.31 -8.95 25.11
N LEU A 176 11.01 -8.86 25.42
CA LEU A 176 10.08 -7.92 24.78
C LEU A 176 10.07 -8.00 23.25
N ALA A 177 10.43 -9.13 22.64
CA ALA A 177 10.49 -9.28 21.18
C ALA A 177 9.11 -9.37 20.53
N PHE A 178 8.08 -9.77 21.28
CA PHE A 178 6.71 -9.81 20.81
C PHE A 178 6.01 -8.49 21.15
N ARG A 179 5.99 -7.58 20.17
CA ARG A 179 5.48 -6.20 20.28
C ARG A 179 4.30 -6.04 19.33
N VAL A 180 3.08 -6.07 19.85
CA VAL A 180 1.87 -6.14 19.03
C VAL A 180 0.79 -5.21 19.54
N VAL A 181 -0.07 -4.77 18.61
CA VAL A 181 -1.35 -4.13 18.95
C VAL A 181 -2.33 -5.24 19.29
N GLU A 182 -2.97 -5.17 20.46
CA GLU A 182 -4.01 -6.15 20.85
C GLU A 182 -5.17 -6.13 19.87
N HIS A 183 -5.73 -4.93 19.67
CA HIS A 183 -6.76 -4.69 18.69
C HIS A 183 -6.73 -3.23 18.21
N GLY A 184 -7.07 -3.01 16.94
CA GLY A 184 -7.26 -1.68 16.38
C GLY A 184 -7.79 -1.70 14.95
N VAL A 185 -8.63 -0.72 14.61
CA VAL A 185 -9.17 -0.53 13.26
C VAL A 185 -8.59 0.74 12.67
N TYR A 186 -7.88 0.59 11.55
CA TYR A 186 -7.14 1.64 10.84
C TYR A 186 -7.82 2.00 9.53
N CYS A 187 -7.93 3.29 9.26
CA CYS A 187 -8.44 3.83 8.01
C CYS A 187 -7.30 4.45 7.22
N MET A 188 -7.01 3.91 6.04
CA MET A 188 -5.96 4.41 5.13
C MET A 188 -6.59 4.88 3.82
N PRO A 189 -6.67 6.20 3.57
CA PRO A 189 -7.16 6.70 2.29
C PRO A 189 -6.11 6.51 1.20
N PHE A 190 -6.55 6.38 -0.05
CA PHE A 190 -5.69 6.47 -1.21
C PHE A 190 -6.40 7.15 -2.38
N PHE A 191 -5.61 7.70 -3.30
CA PHE A 191 -6.12 8.52 -4.39
C PHE A 191 -5.46 8.11 -5.70
N VAL A 192 -6.26 7.95 -6.74
CA VAL A 192 -5.82 7.74 -8.12
C VAL A 192 -6.01 9.05 -8.87
N ASN A 193 -4.92 9.67 -9.30
CA ASN A 193 -4.93 10.93 -10.02
C ASN A 193 -4.39 10.75 -11.46
N PRO A 194 -5.28 10.63 -12.47
CA PRO A 194 -4.91 10.40 -13.87
C PRO A 194 -4.04 11.50 -14.48
N ASN A 195 -3.98 12.71 -13.89
CA ASN A 195 -3.15 13.80 -14.41
C ASN A 195 -1.66 13.44 -14.47
N TYR A 196 -1.21 12.49 -13.65
CA TYR A 196 0.17 12.01 -13.64
C TYR A 196 0.41 10.81 -14.56
N ALA A 197 -0.64 10.21 -15.16
CA ALA A 197 -0.52 9.04 -16.03
C ALA A 197 0.35 9.35 -17.26
N LYS A 198 0.07 10.48 -17.94
CA LYS A 198 0.86 10.95 -19.10
C LYS A 198 2.32 11.29 -18.77
N LYS A 199 2.66 11.45 -17.50
CA LYS A 199 4.04 11.76 -17.05
C LYS A 199 4.82 10.52 -16.65
N SER A 200 4.13 9.53 -16.09
CA SER A 200 4.71 8.30 -15.54
C SER A 200 4.63 7.10 -16.50
N GLY A 201 3.74 7.15 -17.49
CA GLY A 201 3.42 6.02 -18.37
C GLY A 201 2.39 5.05 -17.79
N CYS A 202 1.82 5.35 -16.63
CA CYS A 202 0.80 4.51 -15.99
C CYS A 202 -0.47 4.40 -16.86
N THR A 203 -0.99 3.17 -16.96
CA THR A 203 -2.13 2.78 -17.79
C THR A 203 -3.31 2.33 -16.94
N ALA A 204 -4.50 2.18 -17.56
CA ALA A 204 -5.66 1.62 -16.85
C ALA A 204 -5.37 0.18 -16.37
N ASP A 205 -4.69 -0.63 -17.17
CA ASP A 205 -4.25 -1.98 -16.79
C ASP A 205 -3.38 -2.00 -15.53
N ASP A 206 -2.52 -1.00 -15.34
CA ASP A 206 -1.68 -0.90 -14.14
C ASP A 206 -2.54 -0.69 -12.87
N ILE A 207 -3.67 0.01 -13.00
CA ILE A 207 -4.63 0.24 -11.92
C ILE A 207 -5.52 -0.98 -11.70
N GLU A 208 -5.92 -1.69 -12.75
CA GLU A 208 -6.62 -2.97 -12.62
C GLU A 208 -5.74 -4.00 -11.88
N LEU A 209 -4.45 -4.09 -12.19
CA LEU A 209 -3.53 -4.90 -11.41
C LEU A 209 -3.46 -4.45 -9.95
N LEU A 210 -3.39 -3.14 -9.68
CA LEU A 210 -3.42 -2.64 -8.30
C LEU A 210 -4.67 -3.10 -7.54
N LYS A 211 -5.85 -3.07 -8.18
CA LYS A 211 -7.11 -3.54 -7.58
C LYS A 211 -7.05 -5.01 -7.18
N LEU A 212 -6.39 -5.87 -7.98
CA LEU A 212 -6.18 -7.29 -7.67
C LEU A 212 -5.18 -7.50 -6.52
N LEU A 213 -4.17 -6.62 -6.40
CA LEU A 213 -3.12 -6.75 -5.38
C LEU A 213 -3.57 -6.29 -3.99
N ILE A 214 -4.40 -5.24 -3.90
CA ILE A 214 -4.79 -4.63 -2.63
C ILE A 214 -5.38 -5.66 -1.63
N PRO A 215 -6.37 -6.49 -2.00
CA PRO A 215 -6.97 -7.48 -1.08
C PRO A 215 -5.96 -8.47 -0.51
N GLN A 216 -4.94 -8.82 -1.29
CA GLN A 216 -3.94 -9.84 -0.93
C GLN A 216 -2.78 -9.29 -0.09
N ALA A 217 -2.70 -7.97 0.09
CA ALA A 217 -1.54 -7.30 0.65
C ALA A 217 -1.16 -7.80 2.05
N TYR A 218 -2.13 -8.15 2.90
CA TYR A 218 -1.83 -8.67 4.25
C TYR A 218 -1.83 -10.19 4.32
N ASP A 219 -2.76 -10.87 3.64
CA ASP A 219 -2.90 -12.33 3.73
C ASP A 219 -1.69 -13.08 3.17
N MET A 220 -1.10 -12.58 2.09
CA MET A 220 0.11 -13.17 1.49
C MET A 220 1.41 -12.66 2.14
N ASN A 221 1.33 -11.77 3.13
CA ASN A 221 2.49 -11.20 3.84
C ASN A 221 2.46 -11.51 5.35
N ARG A 222 1.84 -12.63 5.74
CA ARG A 222 1.81 -13.07 7.15
C ARG A 222 3.22 -13.39 7.64
N SER A 223 3.47 -13.09 8.91
CA SER A 223 4.72 -13.38 9.60
C SER A 223 4.48 -13.61 11.09
N ALA A 224 5.49 -14.08 11.82
CA ALA A 224 5.37 -14.34 13.25
C ALA A 224 4.88 -13.13 14.08
N ILE A 225 5.22 -11.90 13.68
CA ILE A 225 4.81 -10.67 14.38
C ILE A 225 3.53 -10.04 13.79
N ARG A 226 3.05 -10.56 12.67
CA ARG A 226 1.86 -10.10 11.96
C ARG A 226 1.04 -11.30 11.48
N PRO A 227 0.57 -12.15 12.40
CA PRO A 227 -0.22 -13.31 12.04
C PRO A 227 -1.64 -12.95 11.59
N ASP A 228 -2.19 -11.83 12.09
CA ASP A 228 -3.61 -11.50 11.93
C ASP A 228 -3.82 -9.98 11.71
N VAL A 229 -3.70 -9.57 10.46
CA VAL A 229 -4.07 -8.23 9.97
C VAL A 229 -4.99 -8.43 8.78
N ARG A 230 -6.20 -7.90 8.86
CA ARG A 230 -7.29 -8.19 7.93
C ARG A 230 -7.71 -6.91 7.22
N LEU A 231 -7.87 -6.98 5.91
CA LEU A 231 -8.61 -5.95 5.19
C LEU A 231 -10.10 -6.27 5.33
N ARG A 232 -10.80 -5.46 6.11
CA ARG A 232 -12.26 -5.57 6.26
C ARG A 232 -12.96 -5.00 5.05
N HIS A 233 -12.47 -3.86 4.57
CA HIS A 233 -12.90 -3.24 3.32
C HIS A 233 -11.70 -2.66 2.57
N ALA A 234 -11.78 -2.68 1.25
CA ALA A 234 -10.90 -1.95 0.37
C ALA A 234 -11.76 -1.22 -0.68
N TRP A 235 -12.36 -0.12 -0.26
CA TRP A 235 -13.24 0.68 -1.11
C TRP A 235 -12.46 1.32 -2.24
N TYR A 236 -12.95 1.15 -3.47
CA TYR A 236 -12.49 1.83 -4.66
C TYR A 236 -13.67 2.55 -5.32
N ILE A 237 -13.58 3.88 -5.41
CA ILE A 237 -14.71 4.74 -5.77
C ILE A 237 -14.32 5.60 -6.96
N GLU A 238 -14.92 5.35 -8.12
CA GLU A 238 -14.65 6.09 -9.34
C GLU A 238 -15.47 7.37 -9.41
N HIS A 239 -14.82 8.50 -9.67
CA HIS A 239 -15.53 9.73 -9.96
C HIS A 239 -16.06 9.75 -11.39
N LYS A 240 -17.07 10.61 -11.65
CA LYS A 240 -17.68 10.75 -12.99
C LYS A 240 -16.77 11.40 -14.04
N ASN A 241 -15.73 12.11 -13.61
CA ASN A 241 -14.82 12.81 -14.49
C ASN A 241 -13.41 12.90 -13.87
N LEU A 242 -12.43 13.33 -14.67
CA LEU A 242 -11.01 13.44 -14.28
C LEU A 242 -10.74 14.44 -13.15
N LEU A 243 -11.58 15.47 -13.02
CA LEU A 243 -11.45 16.49 -11.96
C LEU A 243 -12.10 16.06 -10.65
N GLY A 244 -12.87 14.97 -10.63
CA GLY A 244 -13.69 14.56 -9.50
C GLY A 244 -15.14 15.03 -9.60
N SER A 245 -16.03 14.31 -8.93
CA SER A 245 -17.48 14.58 -8.94
C SER A 245 -18.06 14.98 -7.58
N CYS A 246 -17.27 14.84 -6.52
CA CYS A 246 -17.55 15.34 -5.18
C CYS A 246 -16.21 15.45 -4.41
N PRO A 247 -16.16 16.19 -3.28
CA PRO A 247 -15.00 16.19 -2.41
C PRO A 247 -14.72 14.81 -1.80
N ASP A 248 -13.46 14.39 -1.82
CA ASP A 248 -13.06 13.04 -1.38
C ASP A 248 -13.38 12.78 0.10
N TYR A 249 -13.27 13.80 0.96
CA TYR A 249 -13.55 13.66 2.40
C TYR A 249 -14.99 13.18 2.66
N MET A 250 -15.96 13.57 1.84
CA MET A 250 -17.35 13.12 1.99
C MET A 250 -17.47 11.60 1.79
N LEU A 251 -16.68 11.04 0.87
CA LEU A 251 -16.64 9.61 0.60
C LEU A 251 -15.92 8.85 1.72
N LEU A 252 -14.79 9.41 2.19
CA LEU A 252 -13.99 8.81 3.26
C LEU A 252 -14.76 8.78 4.58
N ASP A 253 -15.38 9.90 4.97
CA ASP A 253 -16.16 10.01 6.21
C ASP A 253 -17.37 9.06 6.18
N ALA A 254 -18.04 8.95 5.03
CA ALA A 254 -19.22 8.09 4.89
C ALA A 254 -18.91 6.58 5.04
N LEU A 255 -17.70 6.16 4.65
CA LEU A 255 -17.27 4.75 4.66
C LEU A 255 -16.34 4.40 5.82
N THR A 256 -15.97 5.38 6.65
CA THR A 256 -15.17 5.13 7.86
C THR A 256 -16.05 4.51 8.94
N PRO A 257 -15.68 3.34 9.51
CA PRO A 257 -16.40 2.77 10.64
C PRO A 257 -16.47 3.72 11.82
N GLU A 258 -17.57 3.66 12.57
CA GLU A 258 -17.79 4.51 13.74
C GLU A 258 -17.53 3.72 15.02
N ARG A 259 -16.76 4.26 15.98
CA ARG A 259 -16.61 3.62 17.30
C ARG A 259 -17.96 3.64 18.02
N ILE A 260 -18.39 2.48 18.49
CA ILE A 260 -19.49 2.34 19.45
C ILE A 260 -18.90 2.56 20.85
N GLY A 261 -19.44 3.49 21.64
CA GLY A 261 -18.91 3.80 22.98
C GLY A 261 -17.81 4.87 22.95
N ASN A 262 -16.79 4.74 23.82
CA ASN A 262 -15.78 5.79 23.99
C ASN A 262 -14.65 5.68 22.94
N VAL A 263 -14.57 6.66 22.03
CA VAL A 263 -13.52 6.75 21.00
C VAL A 263 -12.11 6.96 21.57
N SER A 264 -12.00 7.48 22.79
CA SER A 264 -10.71 7.77 23.43
C SER A 264 -10.09 6.55 24.12
N GLU A 265 -10.80 5.42 24.14
CA GLU A 265 -10.32 4.16 24.71
C GLU A 265 -9.96 3.16 23.60
N PRO A 266 -8.95 2.29 23.83
CA PRO A 266 -8.68 1.19 22.92
C PRO A 266 -9.92 0.31 22.69
N SER A 267 -10.04 -0.22 21.48
CA SER A 267 -11.00 -1.27 21.18
C SER A 267 -10.41 -2.64 21.51
N GLU A 268 -11.28 -3.62 21.70
CA GLU A 268 -10.91 -5.01 22.00
C GLU A 268 -11.21 -5.94 20.83
N ASN A 269 -12.23 -5.64 20.01
CA ASN A 269 -12.62 -6.47 18.88
C ASN A 269 -13.43 -5.69 17.82
N TRP A 270 -13.74 -6.30 16.68
CA TRP A 270 -14.50 -5.64 15.60
C TRP A 270 -15.88 -5.10 16.02
N HIS A 271 -16.58 -5.78 16.93
CA HIS A 271 -17.95 -5.40 17.34
C HIS A 271 -18.00 -4.10 18.15
N ASP A 272 -16.83 -3.57 18.51
CA ASP A 272 -16.67 -2.22 19.04
C ASP A 272 -16.92 -1.12 18.00
N TYR A 273 -17.07 -1.49 16.73
CA TYR A 273 -17.28 -0.57 15.63
C TYR A 273 -18.61 -0.87 14.93
N LYS A 274 -19.28 0.21 14.54
CA LYS A 274 -20.38 0.18 13.60
C LYS A 274 -19.80 0.25 12.19
N ASP A 275 -19.91 -0.86 11.49
CA ASP A 275 -19.41 -1.01 10.13
C ASP A 275 -20.18 -0.15 9.11
N LYS A 276 -19.52 0.15 7.99
CA LYS A 276 -20.06 0.91 6.86
C LYS A 276 -19.91 0.11 5.57
N THR A 277 -21.00 -0.54 5.17
CA THR A 277 -21.00 -1.49 4.04
C THR A 277 -21.44 -0.87 2.71
N GLU A 278 -21.89 0.38 2.70
CA GLU A 278 -22.37 1.06 1.51
C GLU A 278 -22.24 2.59 1.62
N LEU A 279 -22.23 3.26 0.46
CA LEU A 279 -22.32 4.72 0.42
C LEU A 279 -23.78 5.17 0.55
N PRO A 280 -24.06 6.27 1.27
CA PRO A 280 -25.37 6.91 1.25
C PRO A 280 -25.81 7.28 -0.17
N GLU A 281 -27.12 7.17 -0.46
CA GLU A 281 -27.70 7.43 -1.80
C GLU A 281 -27.27 8.78 -2.39
N GLU A 282 -27.20 9.83 -1.56
CA GLU A 282 -26.79 11.18 -1.99
C GLU A 282 -25.36 11.19 -2.58
N LEU A 283 -24.46 10.37 -2.04
CA LEU A 283 -23.08 10.24 -2.52
C LEU A 283 -22.98 9.22 -3.66
N LEU A 284 -23.77 8.15 -3.61
CA LEU A 284 -23.81 7.13 -4.66
C LEU A 284 -24.17 7.75 -6.01
N HIS A 285 -25.15 8.67 -6.05
CA HIS A 285 -25.52 9.39 -7.27
C HIS A 285 -24.44 10.36 -7.77
N LYS A 286 -23.45 10.74 -6.94
CA LYS A 286 -22.34 11.63 -7.33
C LYS A 286 -21.17 10.89 -7.94
N VAL A 287 -21.02 9.58 -7.72
CA VAL A 287 -19.90 8.78 -8.24
C VAL A 287 -20.28 7.97 -9.49
N ALA A 288 -19.29 7.47 -10.23
CA ALA A 288 -19.51 6.61 -11.38
C ALA A 288 -19.67 5.14 -10.97
N GLY A 289 -19.02 4.74 -9.89
CA GLY A 289 -19.12 3.40 -9.33
C GLY A 289 -18.37 3.32 -8.00
N ILE A 290 -18.75 2.33 -7.20
CA ILE A 290 -18.07 1.94 -5.97
C ILE A 290 -17.97 0.42 -5.96
N VAL A 291 -16.83 -0.10 -5.51
CA VAL A 291 -16.61 -1.52 -5.29
C VAL A 291 -15.79 -1.71 -4.01
N ASP A 292 -16.12 -2.75 -3.25
CA ASP A 292 -15.24 -3.27 -2.22
C ASP A 292 -14.36 -4.36 -2.84
N LEU A 293 -13.05 -4.10 -2.91
CA LEU A 293 -12.12 -5.02 -3.56
C LEU A 293 -11.93 -6.33 -2.78
N VAL A 294 -12.31 -6.39 -1.50
CA VAL A 294 -12.21 -7.63 -0.70
C VAL A 294 -13.32 -8.63 -1.04
N CYS A 295 -14.43 -8.17 -1.63
CA CYS A 295 -15.60 -8.98 -1.97
C CYS A 295 -15.61 -9.49 -3.43
N LEU A 296 -14.52 -9.30 -4.17
CA LEU A 296 -14.37 -9.67 -5.58
C LEU A 296 -13.82 -11.08 -5.77
#